data_AF-A0AAD8VWS5-F1
#
_entry.id   AF-A0AAD8VWS5-F1
#
_cell.length_a   1.000
_cell.length_b   1.000
_cell.length_c   1.000
_cell.angle_alpha   90.00
_cell.angle_beta   90.00
_cell.angle_gamma   90.00
#
_symmetry.space_group_name_H-M   'P 1'
#
loop_
_entity.id
_entity.type
_entity.pdbx_description
1 polymer ?
#
loop_
_entity_poly.entity_id
_entity_poly.type
_entity_poly.pdbx_seq_one_letter_code
_entity_poly.pdbx_strand_id
1 'polypeptide(L)'
;MVSSDPRSTTSHVLFLLLLAAFATGATAAPLTITNHCSYTVWPAVVPVDRGIELRPSANWTVDVPSGSDIWGRMGCSFDKGGRGSCQTGDCGGLVCASGSSSSNPVC
;
A
#
# COMPACT_ATOMS: atom_id res chain seq x y z
N MET A 1 48.77 -11.23 -4.67
CA MET A 1 48.63 -10.70 -6.05
C MET A 1 47.37 -11.29 -6.63
N VAL A 2 46.23 -10.58 -6.55
CA VAL A 2 45.04 -10.98 -7.30
C VAL A 2 45.19 -10.34 -8.66
N SER A 3 45.36 -11.18 -9.69
CA SER A 3 45.42 -10.73 -11.08
C SER A 3 44.03 -10.23 -11.47
N SER A 4 43.84 -8.92 -11.45
CA SER A 4 42.60 -8.29 -11.91
C SER A 4 42.59 -8.30 -13.45
N ASP A 5 42.02 -9.34 -14.04
CA ASP A 5 41.77 -9.41 -15.48
C ASP A 5 40.77 -8.30 -15.89
N PRO A 6 41.13 -7.33 -16.77
CA PRO A 6 40.25 -6.23 -17.17
C PRO A 6 38.98 -6.71 -17.90
N ARG A 7 38.99 -7.96 -18.40
CA ARG A 7 37.81 -8.64 -18.98
C ARG A 7 36.75 -8.98 -17.94
N SER A 8 37.13 -9.28 -16.71
CA SER A 8 36.20 -9.63 -15.62
C SER A 8 35.46 -8.38 -15.12
N THR A 9 36.18 -7.28 -14.92
CA THR A 9 35.59 -6.02 -14.44
C THR A 9 34.58 -5.43 -15.42
N THR A 10 34.87 -5.49 -16.73
CA THR A 10 33.97 -4.99 -17.78
C THR A 10 32.64 -5.76 -17.81
N SER A 11 32.68 -7.08 -17.58
CA SER A 11 31.49 -7.94 -17.51
C SER A 11 30.60 -7.60 -16.31
N HIS A 12 31.20 -7.41 -15.13
CA HIS A 12 30.46 -7.01 -13.93
C HIS A 12 29.83 -5.63 -14.05
N VAL A 13 30.55 -4.67 -14.66
CA VAL A 13 30.01 -3.32 -14.91
C VAL A 13 28.83 -3.38 -15.88
N LEU A 14 28.92 -4.16 -16.97
CA LEU A 14 27.81 -4.34 -17.91
C LEU A 14 26.60 -5.01 -17.25
N PHE A 15 26.82 -6.03 -16.42
CA PHE A 15 25.77 -6.71 -15.67
C PHE A 15 25.06 -5.76 -14.68
N LEU A 16 25.82 -4.93 -13.96
CA LEU A 16 25.26 -3.91 -13.07
C LEU A 16 24.48 -2.83 -13.84
N LEU A 17 24.96 -2.40 -15.00
CA LEU A 17 24.26 -1.45 -15.87
C LEU A 17 22.95 -2.04 -16.43
N LEU A 18 22.95 -3.32 -16.81
CA LEU A 18 21.74 -4.03 -17.22
C LEU A 18 20.74 -4.12 -16.08
N LEU A 19 21.17 -4.54 -14.88
CA LEU A 19 20.30 -4.58 -13.69
C LEU A 19 19.70 -3.20 -13.35
N ALA A 20 20.51 -2.14 -13.43
CA ALA A 20 20.03 -0.78 -13.23
C ALA A 20 19.03 -0.32 -14.30
N ALA A 21 19.20 -0.77 -15.55
CA ALA A 21 18.27 -0.48 -16.65
C ALA A 21 16.91 -1.19 -16.49
N PHE A 22 16.86 -2.35 -15.82
CA PHE A 22 15.63 -3.07 -15.50
C PHE A 22 15.00 -2.66 -14.17
N ALA A 23 15.65 -1.79 -13.39
CA ALA A 23 15.08 -1.23 -12.17
C ALA A 23 13.99 -0.20 -12.51
N THR A 24 12.82 -0.66 -12.93
CA THR A 24 11.63 0.18 -13.02
C THR A 24 11.14 0.50 -11.60
N GLY A 25 11.10 1.78 -11.24
CA GLY A 25 10.49 2.22 -9.99
C GLY A 25 8.98 1.98 -10.02
N ALA A 26 8.39 1.66 -8.88
CA ALA A 26 6.93 1.57 -8.76
C ALA A 26 6.34 2.97 -8.97
N THR A 27 5.59 3.17 -10.05
CA THR A 27 4.84 4.40 -10.29
C THR A 27 3.60 4.40 -9.40
N ALA A 28 3.46 5.44 -8.57
CA ALA A 28 2.23 5.71 -7.86
C ALA A 28 1.27 6.49 -8.77
N ALA A 29 -0.01 6.14 -8.73
CA ALA A 29 -1.06 6.82 -9.49
C ALA A 29 -2.19 7.26 -8.55
N PRO A 30 -2.85 8.40 -8.82
CA PRO A 30 -3.92 8.89 -7.97
C PRO A 30 -5.14 7.96 -8.05
N LEU A 31 -5.61 7.51 -6.89
CA LEU A 31 -6.85 6.76 -6.72
C LEU A 31 -7.80 7.58 -5.88
N THR A 32 -9.05 7.74 -6.34
CA THR A 32 -10.11 8.36 -5.54
C THR A 32 -11.08 7.31 -5.03
N ILE A 33 -11.20 7.23 -3.71
CA ILE A 33 -12.11 6.32 -3.01
C ILE A 33 -13.31 7.15 -2.54
N THR A 34 -14.51 6.76 -2.95
CA THR A 34 -15.76 7.44 -2.58
C THR A 34 -16.63 6.53 -1.75
N ASN A 35 -17.10 7.02 -0.60
CA ASN A 35 -18.06 6.28 0.22
C ASN A 35 -19.49 6.53 -0.25
N HIS A 36 -20.07 5.55 -0.95
CA HIS A 36 -21.48 5.58 -1.34
C HIS A 36 -22.43 4.93 -0.29
N CYS A 37 -21.90 4.41 0.81
CA CYS A 37 -22.71 3.84 1.88
C CYS A 37 -23.38 4.95 2.70
N SER A 38 -24.47 4.60 3.39
CA SER A 38 -25.17 5.47 4.36
C SER A 38 -24.48 5.57 5.73
N TYR A 39 -23.36 4.86 5.91
CA TYR A 39 -22.58 4.80 7.14
C TYR A 39 -21.09 5.08 6.87
N THR A 40 -20.34 5.35 7.93
CA THR A 40 -18.90 5.63 7.86
C THR A 40 -18.08 4.37 7.56
N VAL A 41 -17.11 4.49 6.68
CA VAL A 41 -16.13 3.44 6.34
C VAL A 41 -14.70 3.95 6.54
N TRP A 42 -13.75 3.03 6.68
CA TRP A 42 -12.32 3.34 6.80
C TRP A 42 -11.55 2.51 5.76
N PRO A 43 -11.27 3.05 4.56
CA PRO A 43 -10.53 2.30 3.55
C PRO A 43 -9.07 2.15 3.94
N ALA A 44 -8.51 0.96 3.78
CA ALA A 44 -7.08 0.69 3.93
C ALA A 44 -6.41 0.70 2.56
N VAL A 45 -5.21 1.27 2.45
CA VAL A 45 -4.39 1.22 1.23
C VAL A 45 -2.96 0.85 1.61
N VAL A 46 -2.57 -0.40 1.42
CA VAL A 46 -1.23 -0.88 1.81
C VAL A 46 -0.31 -0.90 0.60
N PRO A 47 0.93 -0.37 0.70
CA PRO A 47 1.64 0.11 1.91
C PRO A 47 1.54 1.63 2.16
N VAL A 48 0.61 2.32 1.50
CA VAL A 48 0.60 3.79 1.43
C VAL A 48 0.09 4.44 2.70
N ASP A 49 -1.13 4.11 3.08
CA ASP A 49 -1.86 4.82 4.12
C ASP A 49 -2.77 3.87 4.92
N ARG A 50 -2.86 4.17 6.21
CA ARG A 50 -3.67 3.51 7.23
C ARG A 50 -5.16 3.61 6.91
N GLY A 51 -5.53 4.64 6.15
CA GLY A 51 -6.90 4.96 5.83
C GLY A 51 -7.43 6.10 6.67
N ILE A 52 -8.29 6.93 6.06
CA ILE A 52 -9.02 7.96 6.77
C ILE A 52 -10.46 7.52 7.06
N GLU A 53 -11.07 8.15 8.06
CA GLU A 53 -12.51 8.05 8.27
C GLU A 53 -13.24 8.72 7.10
N LEU A 54 -14.02 7.93 6.35
CA LEU A 54 -14.84 8.40 5.24
C LEU A 54 -16.31 8.36 5.62
N ARG A 55 -16.87 9.53 5.91
CA ARG A 55 -18.30 9.73 6.14
C ARG A 55 -19.11 9.45 4.87
N PRO A 56 -20.44 9.24 4.98
CA PRO A 56 -21.31 9.07 3.83
C PRO A 56 -21.09 10.17 2.78
N SER A 57 -20.99 9.79 1.51
CA SER A 57 -20.74 10.65 0.35
C SER A 57 -19.40 11.40 0.33
N ALA A 58 -18.53 11.21 1.31
CA ALA A 58 -17.19 11.77 1.29
C ALA A 58 -16.28 10.97 0.34
N ASN A 59 -15.21 11.62 -0.11
CA ASN A 59 -14.17 11.01 -0.92
C ASN A 59 -12.79 11.29 -0.36
N TRP A 60 -11.84 10.46 -0.77
CA TRP A 60 -10.44 10.58 -0.40
C TRP A 60 -9.60 10.18 -1.60
N THR A 61 -8.66 11.05 -1.98
CA THR A 61 -7.69 10.77 -3.03
C THR A 61 -6.34 10.48 -2.41
N VAL A 62 -5.71 9.39 -2.85
CA VAL A 62 -4.41 8.92 -2.39
C VAL A 62 -3.61 8.38 -3.57
N ASP A 63 -2.29 8.63 -3.59
CA ASP A 63 -1.41 8.11 -4.63
C ASP A 63 -1.00 6.67 -4.30
N VAL A 64 -1.34 5.74 -5.19
CA VAL A 64 -1.24 4.30 -4.94
C VAL A 64 -0.23 3.66 -5.90
N PRO A 65 0.87 3.06 -5.39
CA PRO A 65 1.77 2.24 -6.18
C PRO A 65 1.04 1.04 -6.81
N SER A 66 1.52 0.60 -7.96
CA SER A 66 1.08 -0.67 -8.55
C SER A 66 1.26 -1.84 -7.58
N GLY A 67 0.23 -2.69 -7.45
CA GLY A 67 0.27 -3.87 -6.57
C GLY A 67 -0.09 -3.58 -5.11
N SER A 68 -0.73 -2.44 -4.84
CA SER A 68 -1.26 -2.13 -3.50
C SER A 68 -2.54 -2.92 -3.20
N ASP A 69 -2.70 -3.33 -1.94
CA ASP A 69 -3.94 -3.93 -1.44
C ASP A 69 -4.89 -2.84 -0.95
N ILE A 70 -6.14 -2.87 -1.41
CA ILE A 70 -7.17 -1.88 -1.07
C ILE A 70 -8.44 -2.59 -0.60
N TRP A 71 -8.93 -2.22 0.57
CA TRP A 71 -10.23 -2.70 1.06
C TRP A 71 -10.91 -1.72 2.02
N GLY A 72 -12.20 -1.89 2.27
CA GLY A 72 -12.93 -1.09 3.27
C GLY A 72 -13.01 -1.75 4.65
N ARG A 73 -12.96 -0.93 5.71
CA ARG A 73 -13.24 -1.35 7.09
C ARG A 73 -14.48 -0.66 7.65
N MET A 74 -15.17 -1.32 8.59
CA MET A 74 -16.40 -0.81 9.21
C MET A 74 -16.40 -1.04 10.72
N GLY A 75 -17.11 -0.16 11.43
CA GLY A 75 -17.25 -0.26 12.90
C GLY A 75 -15.91 -0.17 13.63
N CYS A 76 -15.00 0.69 13.13
CA CYS A 76 -13.66 0.82 13.68
C CYS A 76 -13.63 1.71 14.93
N SER A 77 -12.87 1.30 15.94
CA SER A 77 -12.57 2.11 17.12
C SER A 77 -11.10 1.97 17.47
N PHE A 78 -10.38 3.10 17.49
CA PHE A 78 -8.95 3.14 17.79
C PHE A 78 -8.66 4.17 18.89
N ASP A 79 -7.74 3.82 19.78
CA ASP A 79 -7.19 4.77 20.76
C ASP A 79 -6.17 5.73 20.12
N LYS A 80 -5.66 6.70 20.90
CA LYS A 80 -4.65 7.66 20.43
C LYS A 80 -3.33 7.00 20.00
N GLY A 81 -3.08 5.76 20.44
CA GLY A 81 -1.92 4.96 20.03
C GLY A 81 -2.18 4.12 18.77
N GLY A 82 -3.37 4.21 18.16
CA GLY A 82 -3.75 3.41 17.00
C GLY A 82 -4.07 1.95 17.33
N ARG A 83 -4.24 1.60 18.61
CA ARG A 83 -4.69 0.28 19.04
C ARG A 83 -6.21 0.23 19.04
N GLY A 84 -6.76 -0.86 18.56
CA GLY A 84 -8.19 -1.04 18.43
C GLY A 84 -8.50 -2.04 17.34
N SER A 85 -9.75 -2.06 16.89
CA SER A 85 -10.20 -3.00 15.87
C SER A 85 -11.39 -2.47 15.10
N CYS A 86 -11.62 -3.09 13.95
CA CYS A 86 -12.83 -2.97 13.15
C CYS A 86 -13.67 -4.24 13.24
N GLN A 87 -14.98 -4.12 13.04
CA GLN A 87 -15.88 -5.27 12.98
C GLN A 87 -15.74 -6.05 11.68
N THR A 88 -15.45 -5.35 10.59
CA THR A 88 -15.23 -5.91 9.25
C THR A 88 -14.01 -5.23 8.66
N GLY A 89 -13.21 -5.96 7.90
CA GLY A 89 -12.03 -5.39 7.25
C GLY A 89 -10.81 -5.26 8.15
N ASP A 90 -10.85 -5.74 9.41
CA ASP A 90 -9.79 -5.48 10.37
C ASP A 90 -8.46 -6.13 9.97
N CYS A 91 -7.37 -5.43 10.30
CA CYS A 91 -6.00 -5.85 10.01
C CYS A 91 -5.11 -5.86 11.24
N GLY A 92 -5.69 -5.86 12.45
CA GLY A 92 -4.96 -5.88 13.71
C GLY A 92 -4.59 -4.51 14.27
N GLY A 93 -5.28 -3.44 13.86
CA GLY A 93 -5.06 -2.09 14.35
C GLY A 93 -5.29 -1.01 13.29
N LEU A 94 -4.80 0.21 13.56
CA LEU A 94 -4.93 1.32 12.63
C LEU A 94 -4.07 1.13 11.36
N VAL A 95 -2.96 0.40 11.46
CA VAL A 95 -2.03 0.13 10.35
C VAL A 95 -2.15 -1.31 9.92
N CYS A 96 -2.30 -1.51 8.63
CA CYS A 96 -2.28 -2.83 8.03
C CYS A 96 -0.89 -3.15 7.48
N ALA A 97 -0.49 -4.42 7.61
CA ALA A 97 0.72 -4.94 6.98
C ALA A 97 0.40 -5.55 5.61
N SER A 98 1.40 -5.59 4.71
CA SER A 98 1.27 -6.22 3.40
C SER A 98 0.75 -7.66 3.51
N GLY A 99 -0.19 -8.05 2.64
CA GLY A 99 -0.78 -9.39 2.66
C GLY A 99 -1.98 -9.57 3.61
N SER A 100 -2.44 -8.51 4.28
CA SER A 100 -3.75 -8.51 4.91
C SER A 100 -4.82 -8.21 3.86
N SER A 101 -5.45 -9.24 3.28
CA SER A 101 -6.62 -9.06 2.43
C SER A 101 -7.89 -9.18 3.26
N SER A 102 -8.78 -8.22 3.13
CA SER A 102 -10.12 -8.30 3.71
C SER A 102 -11.16 -7.90 2.68
N SER A 103 -12.36 -8.48 2.78
CA SER A 103 -13.42 -8.26 1.80
C SER A 103 -13.87 -6.81 1.81
N ASN A 104 -14.12 -6.25 0.63
CA ASN A 104 -14.76 -4.94 0.53
C ASN A 104 -16.14 -4.97 1.17
N PRO A 105 -16.50 -3.97 2.00
CA PRO A 105 -17.84 -3.85 2.51
C PRO A 105 -18.78 -3.58 1.34
N VAL A 106 -19.85 -4.37 1.25
CA VAL A 106 -20.94 -4.11 0.32
C VAL A 106 -21.93 -3.22 1.08
N CYS A 107 -22.08 -1.97 0.63
CA CYS A 107 -23.32 -1.25 0.84
C CYS A 107 -24.38 -1.82 -0.13
#